data_AF-A0AAN8ICT3-F1
#
_entry.id   AF-A0AAN8ICT3-F1
#
_cell.length_a   1.000
_cell.length_b   1.000
_cell.length_c   1.000
_cell.angle_alpha   90.00
_cell.angle_beta   90.00
_cell.angle_gamma   90.00
#
_symmetry.space_group_name_H-M   'P 1'
#
loop_
_entity.id
_entity.type
_entity.pdbx_description
1 polymer ?
#
loop_
_entity_poly.entity_id
_entity_poly.type
_entity_poly.pdbx_seq_one_letter_code
_entity_poly.pdbx_strand_id
1 'polypeptide(L)'
;MDLSLLPEEVLVNVLRQTSPTTVITAKRLNKKLHRIVERNHLAKPRVDDFNVEMRTFHRRTRPIGKLQLKNNSSNGTVHRRVVVTMKRKNKSRQVVEEGVEGPSNSSGTQLIGEEMKKVLLYERLSFDGVTADTEFFNMLTAKWNDLRCIHSLSFTLCRLMFTEEQLLSLVTRTSCNSLTLDFCHFENDIISDKVIAAIPQLRTLRIQPRSNVFLRQLTNVTTRNWASAPPAIIALYNCVTNITLHGICDLIKALPQDAVVDWDFGRVLPSEGVDGQVFSMMSISGMTILISDDFRSRRVQIARGRSRIAFNLIKEEAFTT
;
A
#
# COMPACT_ATOMS: atom_id res chain seq x y z
N MET A 1 -22.72 42.32 -7.08
CA MET A 1 -21.31 42.30 -7.56
C MET A 1 -21.22 41.18 -8.59
N ASP A 2 -20.97 41.50 -9.87
CA ASP A 2 -20.93 40.49 -10.92
C ASP A 2 -19.54 39.82 -10.94
N LEU A 3 -19.48 38.53 -10.60
CA LEU A 3 -18.27 37.71 -10.63
C LEU A 3 -17.64 37.69 -12.04
N SER A 4 -18.40 37.99 -13.10
CA SER A 4 -17.91 38.00 -14.47
C SER A 4 -16.87 39.09 -14.75
N LEU A 5 -16.84 40.17 -13.94
CA LEU A 5 -15.96 41.34 -14.10
C LEU A 5 -14.60 41.18 -13.41
N LEU A 6 -14.42 40.16 -12.57
CA LEU A 6 -13.16 39.93 -11.87
C LEU A 6 -12.07 39.37 -12.82
N PRO A 7 -10.78 39.71 -12.56
CA PRO A 7 -9.65 39.10 -13.24
C PRO A 7 -9.64 37.58 -13.08
N GLU A 8 -9.15 36.87 -14.11
CA GLU A 8 -9.15 35.40 -14.13
C GLU A 8 -8.37 34.80 -12.95
N GLU A 9 -7.25 35.40 -12.56
CA GLU A 9 -6.42 34.96 -11.43
C GLU A 9 -7.16 35.04 -10.09
N VAL A 10 -7.93 36.11 -9.88
CA VAL A 10 -8.75 36.29 -8.68
C VAL A 10 -9.87 35.24 -8.65
N LEU A 11 -10.52 35.00 -9.79
CA LEU A 11 -11.55 33.97 -9.92
C LEU A 11 -11.00 32.56 -9.68
N VAL A 12 -9.81 32.25 -10.18
CA VAL A 12 -9.13 30.97 -9.93
C VAL A 12 -8.85 30.81 -8.44
N ASN A 13 -8.31 31.83 -7.77
CA ASN A 13 -8.01 31.76 -6.34
C ASN A 13 -9.28 31.60 -5.49
N VAL A 14 -10.36 32.33 -5.79
CA VAL A 14 -11.65 32.21 -5.09
C VAL A 14 -12.28 30.83 -5.34
N LEU A 15 -12.29 30.36 -6.58
CA LEU A 15 -12.83 29.04 -6.93
C LEU A 15 -12.00 27.89 -6.34
N ARG A 16 -10.69 28.07 -6.20
CA ARG A 16 -9.79 27.09 -5.57
C ARG A 16 -10.01 26.99 -4.05
N GLN A 17 -10.50 28.05 -3.40
CA GLN A 17 -10.81 28.06 -1.97
C GLN A 17 -12.27 27.70 -1.63
N THR A 18 -13.14 27.59 -2.64
CA THR A 18 -14.56 27.28 -2.43
C THR A 18 -14.85 25.78 -2.50
N SER A 19 -15.99 25.39 -1.94
CA SER A 19 -16.40 23.97 -1.91
C SER A 19 -16.55 23.39 -3.34
N PRO A 20 -16.23 22.10 -3.57
CA PRO A 20 -16.37 21.49 -4.90
C PRO A 20 -17.78 21.59 -5.47
N THR A 21 -18.80 21.57 -4.61
CA THR A 21 -20.20 21.81 -5.00
C THR A 21 -20.41 23.22 -5.54
N THR A 22 -19.84 24.24 -4.89
CA THR A 22 -19.90 25.63 -5.37
C THR A 22 -19.18 25.80 -6.70
N VAL A 23 -18.04 25.14 -6.89
CA VAL A 23 -17.30 25.18 -8.17
C VAL A 23 -18.08 24.52 -9.31
N ILE A 24 -18.75 23.39 -9.04
CA ILE A 24 -19.62 22.73 -10.02
C ILE A 24 -20.82 23.61 -10.37
N THR A 25 -21.41 24.30 -9.39
CA THR A 25 -22.49 25.26 -9.64
C THR A 25 -21.98 26.44 -10.47
N ALA A 26 -20.84 27.02 -10.12
CA ALA A 26 -20.21 28.12 -10.84
C ALA A 26 -19.88 27.76 -12.30
N LYS A 27 -19.42 26.54 -12.55
CA LYS A 27 -19.20 25.99 -13.90
C LYS A 27 -20.47 26.03 -14.78
N ARG A 28 -21.66 25.96 -14.18
CA ARG A 28 -22.96 25.98 -14.89
C ARG A 28 -23.52 27.39 -15.10
N LEU A 29 -23.00 28.40 -14.39
CA LEU A 29 -23.54 29.77 -14.44
C LEU A 29 -23.16 30.54 -15.70
N ASN A 30 -21.92 30.38 -16.22
CA ASN A 30 -21.46 31.12 -17.39
C ASN A 30 -20.33 30.38 -18.14
N LYS A 31 -20.27 30.52 -19.48
CA LYS A 31 -19.18 30.02 -20.35
C LYS A 31 -17.78 30.48 -19.90
N LYS A 32 -17.61 31.70 -19.39
CA LYS A 32 -16.32 32.19 -18.84
C LYS A 32 -15.87 31.33 -17.66
N LEU A 33 -16.74 31.15 -16.67
CA LEU A 33 -16.47 30.30 -15.50
C LEU A 33 -16.27 28.84 -15.89
N HIS A 34 -17.03 28.34 -16.88
CA HIS A 34 -16.82 27.00 -17.42
C HIS A 34 -15.39 26.83 -17.95
N ARG A 35 -14.91 27.75 -18.80
CA ARG A 35 -13.54 27.71 -19.33
C ARG A 35 -12.50 27.80 -18.22
N ILE A 36 -12.69 28.68 -17.24
CA ILE A 36 -11.76 28.85 -16.11
C ILE A 36 -11.69 27.56 -15.28
N VAL A 37 -12.83 26.97 -14.95
CA VAL A 37 -12.92 25.74 -14.15
C VAL A 37 -12.30 24.55 -14.88
N GLU A 38 -12.55 24.41 -16.19
CA GLU A 38 -11.97 23.33 -17.00
C GLU A 38 -10.47 23.51 -17.21
N ARG A 39 -10.01 24.71 -17.60
CA ARG A 39 -8.60 25.02 -17.88
C ARG A 39 -7.73 24.86 -16.63
N ASN A 40 -8.28 25.15 -15.46
CA ASN A 40 -7.55 25.10 -14.19
C ASN A 40 -7.88 23.85 -13.35
N HIS A 41 -8.66 22.91 -13.89
CA HIS A 41 -9.08 21.68 -13.21
C HIS A 41 -9.65 21.92 -11.80
N LEU A 42 -10.53 22.91 -11.64
CA LEU A 42 -11.03 23.33 -10.33
C LEU A 42 -12.20 22.47 -9.83
N ALA A 43 -12.87 21.72 -10.71
CA ALA A 43 -14.03 20.87 -10.39
C ALA A 43 -13.70 19.36 -10.35
N LYS A 44 -12.48 19.00 -9.93
CA LYS A 44 -12.08 17.59 -9.85
C LYS A 44 -13.03 16.80 -8.94
N PRO A 45 -13.66 15.71 -9.42
CA PRO A 45 -14.50 14.89 -8.56
C PRO A 45 -13.65 14.20 -7.49
N ARG A 46 -14.20 14.15 -6.27
CA ARG A 46 -13.65 13.33 -5.19
C ARG A 46 -13.84 11.85 -5.50
N VAL A 47 -12.76 11.09 -5.37
CA VAL A 47 -12.70 9.63 -5.48
C VAL A 47 -12.20 9.10 -4.14
N ASP A 48 -13.00 8.23 -3.53
CA ASP A 48 -12.68 7.64 -2.23
C ASP A 48 -11.69 6.48 -2.43
N ASP A 49 -11.91 5.63 -3.42
CA ASP A 49 -11.04 4.49 -3.76
C ASP A 49 -10.58 4.56 -5.22
N PHE A 50 -9.26 4.68 -5.42
CA PHE A 50 -8.60 4.65 -6.72
C PHE A 50 -7.77 3.37 -6.82
N ASN A 51 -8.19 2.47 -7.71
CA ASN A 51 -7.58 1.17 -7.91
C ASN A 51 -7.05 1.04 -9.34
N VAL A 52 -5.83 0.54 -9.49
CA VAL A 52 -5.19 0.26 -10.78
C VAL A 52 -4.84 -1.21 -10.82
N GLU A 53 -5.28 -1.90 -11.86
CA GLU A 53 -4.98 -3.31 -12.06
C GLU A 53 -4.32 -3.50 -13.43
N MET A 54 -3.17 -4.16 -13.45
CA MET A 54 -2.49 -4.59 -14.66
C MET A 54 -2.69 -6.10 -14.84
N ARG A 55 -3.48 -6.46 -15.84
CA ARG A 55 -3.84 -7.85 -16.14
C ARG A 55 -3.24 -8.29 -17.46
N THR A 56 -2.79 -9.53 -17.56
CA THR A 56 -2.48 -10.17 -18.85
C THR A 56 -3.72 -10.90 -19.35
N PHE A 57 -3.98 -10.82 -20.64
CA PHE A 57 -5.02 -11.59 -21.29
C PHE A 57 -4.56 -12.07 -22.66
N HIS A 58 -5.04 -13.24 -23.05
CA HIS A 58 -4.79 -13.76 -24.39
C HIS A 58 -5.93 -13.27 -25.29
N ARG A 59 -5.60 -12.48 -26.32
CA ARG A 59 -6.61 -12.03 -27.28
C ARG A 59 -7.12 -13.25 -28.04
N ARG A 60 -8.38 -13.58 -27.81
CA ARG A 60 -9.06 -14.65 -28.53
C ARG A 60 -9.36 -14.18 -29.94
N THR A 61 -9.05 -15.00 -30.94
CA THR A 61 -9.41 -14.75 -32.33
C THR A 61 -10.85 -15.20 -32.66
N ARG A 62 -11.53 -15.95 -31.77
CA ARG A 62 -12.92 -16.44 -31.95
C ARG A 62 -13.73 -16.43 -30.64
N PRO A 63 -15.08 -16.35 -30.71
CA PRO A 63 -15.97 -16.36 -29.55
C PRO A 63 -15.92 -17.68 -28.76
N ILE A 64 -16.38 -17.62 -27.51
CA ILE A 64 -16.44 -18.74 -26.55
C ILE A 64 -17.26 -19.91 -27.16
N GLY A 65 -16.75 -21.14 -27.03
CA GLY A 65 -17.48 -22.37 -27.40
C GLY A 65 -17.00 -23.11 -28.65
N LYS A 66 -15.98 -22.60 -29.36
CA LYS A 66 -15.36 -23.32 -30.48
C LYS A 66 -13.96 -23.81 -30.12
N LEU A 67 -13.73 -25.12 -30.26
CA LEU A 67 -12.43 -25.78 -30.05
C LEU A 67 -11.36 -25.17 -30.98
N GLN A 68 -10.24 -24.73 -30.42
CA GLN A 68 -9.04 -24.39 -31.18
C GLN A 68 -8.20 -25.64 -31.37
N LEU A 69 -7.93 -26.00 -32.63
CA LEU A 69 -6.80 -26.86 -32.96
C LEU A 69 -5.51 -26.07 -32.70
N LYS A 70 -4.62 -26.61 -31.86
CA LYS A 70 -3.28 -26.07 -31.61
C LYS A 70 -2.50 -26.05 -32.93
N ASN A 71 -2.50 -24.91 -33.63
CA ASN A 71 -1.51 -24.65 -34.66
C ASN A 71 -0.26 -24.09 -33.95
N ASN A 72 0.86 -24.81 -34.05
CA ASN A 72 2.15 -24.51 -33.41
C ASN A 72 2.80 -23.18 -33.85
N SER A 73 2.11 -22.35 -34.65
CA SER A 73 2.60 -21.09 -35.20
C SER A 73 1.84 -19.84 -34.71
N SER A 74 0.85 -19.98 -33.82
CA SER A 74 0.19 -18.85 -33.16
C SER A 74 0.12 -19.06 -31.64
N ASN A 75 1.26 -18.93 -30.96
CA ASN A 75 1.24 -18.54 -29.56
C ASN A 75 0.52 -17.19 -29.53
N GLY A 76 -0.75 -17.18 -29.10
CA GLY A 76 -1.57 -15.98 -29.08
C GLY A 76 -0.80 -14.87 -28.39
N THR A 77 -0.62 -13.74 -29.07
CA THR A 77 0.06 -12.56 -28.50
C THR A 77 -0.56 -12.27 -27.15
N VAL A 78 0.25 -12.30 -26.10
CA VAL A 78 -0.19 -11.91 -24.76
C VAL A 78 -0.42 -10.41 -24.81
N HIS A 79 -1.58 -9.96 -24.37
CA HIS A 79 -1.91 -8.55 -24.28
C HIS A 79 -1.93 -8.13 -22.82
N ARG A 80 -1.54 -6.89 -22.56
CA ARG A 80 -1.63 -6.29 -21.23
C ARG A 80 -2.81 -5.32 -21.23
N ARG A 81 -3.66 -5.41 -20.20
CA ARG A 81 -4.79 -4.53 -19.96
C ARG A 81 -4.53 -3.76 -18.68
N VAL A 82 -4.60 -2.43 -18.75
CA VAL A 82 -4.60 -1.55 -17.59
C VAL A 82 -6.04 -1.16 -17.30
N VAL A 83 -6.47 -1.39 -16.06
CA VAL A 83 -7.82 -1.08 -15.59
C VAL A 83 -7.71 -0.09 -14.45
N VAL A 84 -8.21 1.12 -14.66
CA VAL A 84 -8.34 2.13 -13.61
C VAL A 84 -9.78 2.16 -13.14
N THR A 85 -10.01 1.83 -11.88
CA THR A 85 -11.32 1.87 -11.24
C THR A 85 -11.34 2.99 -10.20
N MET A 86 -12.28 3.90 -10.36
CA MET A 86 -12.53 5.01 -9.45
C MET A 86 -13.89 4.82 -8.79
N LYS A 87 -13.92 4.70 -7.46
CA LYS A 87 -15.17 4.59 -6.69
C LYS A 87 -15.39 5.82 -5.83
N ARG A 88 -16.65 6.22 -5.75
CA ARG A 88 -17.14 7.30 -4.90
C ARG A 88 -18.46 6.87 -4.29
N LYS A 89 -18.50 6.62 -2.98
CA LYS A 89 -19.69 6.13 -2.27
C LYS A 89 -20.40 5.01 -3.06
N ASN A 90 -21.53 5.30 -3.69
CA ASN A 90 -22.39 4.35 -4.41
C ASN A 90 -22.21 4.37 -5.94
N LYS A 91 -21.17 5.04 -6.46
CA LYS A 91 -20.89 5.11 -7.90
C LYS A 91 -19.48 4.62 -8.18
N SER A 92 -19.34 3.82 -9.23
CA SER A 92 -18.06 3.37 -9.75
C SER A 92 -17.91 3.78 -11.20
N ARG A 93 -16.74 4.27 -11.58
CA ARG A 93 -16.33 4.50 -12.97
C ARG A 93 -15.10 3.65 -13.24
N GLN A 94 -15.08 2.98 -14.39
CA GLN A 94 -13.97 2.17 -14.83
C GLN A 94 -13.47 2.72 -16.17
N VAL A 95 -12.15 2.86 -16.29
CA VAL A 95 -11.45 3.22 -17.52
C VAL A 95 -10.50 2.06 -17.84
N VAL A 96 -10.54 1.58 -19.07
CA VAL A 96 -9.78 0.41 -19.50
C VAL A 96 -8.97 0.78 -20.73
N GLU A 97 -7.67 0.49 -20.69
CA GLU A 97 -6.77 0.57 -21.83
C GLU A 97 -6.17 -0.80 -22.09
N GLU A 98 -6.08 -1.19 -23.36
CA GLU A 98 -5.52 -2.45 -23.82
C GLU A 98 -4.35 -2.19 -24.76
N GLY A 99 -3.22 -2.85 -24.52
CA GLY A 99 -2.02 -2.76 -25.35
C GLY A 99 -1.46 -4.14 -25.72
N VAL A 100 -0.69 -4.20 -26.81
CA VAL A 100 0.09 -5.39 -27.21
C VAL A 100 1.41 -5.40 -26.43
N GLU A 101 1.90 -6.60 -26.04
CA GLU A 101 3.18 -6.75 -25.35
C GLU A 101 4.35 -6.12 -26.12
N GLY A 102 5.14 -5.31 -25.42
CA GLY A 102 6.45 -4.81 -25.83
C GLY A 102 7.23 -4.41 -24.58
N PRO A 103 8.58 -4.41 -24.58
CA PRO A 103 9.40 -4.16 -23.38
C PRO A 103 9.30 -2.75 -22.79
N SER A 104 8.45 -1.89 -23.35
CA SER A 104 8.52 -0.44 -23.18
C SER A 104 7.15 0.23 -23.23
N ASN A 105 6.11 -0.30 -22.58
CA ASN A 105 4.80 0.37 -22.65
C ASN A 105 4.64 1.40 -21.52
N SER A 106 5.31 2.54 -21.72
CA SER A 106 5.08 3.82 -21.03
C SER A 106 3.61 4.28 -21.08
N SER A 107 2.77 3.72 -21.95
CA SER A 107 1.35 4.05 -22.06
C SER A 107 0.56 3.80 -20.77
N GLY A 108 0.86 2.70 -20.06
CA GLY A 108 0.12 2.35 -18.83
C GLY A 108 0.32 3.37 -17.71
N THR A 109 1.56 3.78 -17.48
CA THR A 109 1.91 4.82 -16.49
C THR A 109 1.34 6.17 -16.89
N GLN A 110 1.33 6.49 -18.18
CA GLN A 110 0.71 7.72 -18.71
C GLN A 110 -0.80 7.76 -18.45
N LEU A 111 -1.55 6.69 -18.76
CA LEU A 111 -2.98 6.60 -18.48
C LEU A 111 -3.29 6.82 -17.00
N ILE A 112 -2.56 6.13 -16.11
CA ILE A 112 -2.73 6.26 -14.67
C ILE A 112 -2.53 7.72 -14.27
N GLY A 113 -1.45 8.34 -14.75
CA GLY A 113 -1.16 9.75 -14.50
C GLY A 113 -2.25 10.70 -15.03
N GLU A 114 -2.81 10.43 -16.21
CA GLU A 114 -3.91 11.22 -16.78
C GLU A 114 -5.20 11.10 -15.97
N GLU A 115 -5.57 9.89 -15.53
CA GLU A 115 -6.76 9.69 -14.72
C GLU A 115 -6.60 10.27 -13.31
N MET A 116 -5.41 10.13 -12.70
CA MET A 116 -5.10 10.77 -11.42
C MET A 116 -5.19 12.31 -11.50
N LYS A 117 -4.70 12.92 -12.60
CA LYS A 117 -4.82 14.37 -12.83
C LYS A 117 -6.27 14.85 -12.80
N LYS A 118 -7.22 14.01 -13.22
CA LYS A 118 -8.65 14.38 -13.35
C LYS A 118 -9.42 14.34 -12.02
N VAL A 119 -8.86 13.80 -10.93
CA VAL A 119 -9.61 13.51 -9.69
C VAL A 119 -8.93 14.04 -8.42
N LEU A 120 -9.68 14.13 -7.32
CA LEU A 120 -9.17 14.35 -5.96
C LEU A 120 -9.24 13.04 -5.17
N LEU A 121 -8.12 12.60 -4.62
CA LEU A 121 -7.97 11.30 -3.95
C LEU A 121 -8.16 11.45 -2.43
N TYR A 122 -8.94 10.58 -1.78
CA TYR A 122 -9.38 10.84 -0.39
C TYR A 122 -9.35 9.68 0.62
N GLU A 123 -9.24 8.40 0.22
CA GLU A 123 -9.18 7.31 1.20
C GLU A 123 -8.12 6.27 0.83
N ARG A 124 -8.30 5.63 -0.33
CA ARG A 124 -7.48 4.47 -0.72
C ARG A 124 -6.87 4.65 -2.09
N LEU A 125 -5.59 4.28 -2.17
CA LEU A 125 -4.86 4.13 -3.41
C LEU A 125 -4.31 2.70 -3.47
N SER A 126 -4.73 1.96 -4.50
CA SER A 126 -4.39 0.55 -4.67
C SER A 126 -3.84 0.24 -6.06
N PHE A 127 -2.81 -0.61 -6.07
CA PHE A 127 -2.10 -1.03 -7.27
C PHE A 127 -1.97 -2.54 -7.27
N ASP A 128 -2.40 -3.19 -8.34
CA ASP A 128 -2.36 -4.64 -8.53
C ASP A 128 -1.61 -5.00 -9.83
N GLY A 129 -0.56 -5.80 -9.72
CA GLY A 129 0.23 -6.28 -10.87
C GLY A 129 1.09 -5.21 -11.56
N VAL A 130 1.31 -4.07 -10.90
CA VAL A 130 2.04 -2.92 -11.45
C VAL A 130 3.55 -3.09 -11.24
N THR A 131 4.33 -2.71 -12.24
CA THR A 131 5.78 -2.48 -12.06
C THR A 131 5.97 -1.06 -11.55
N ALA A 132 6.38 -0.92 -10.30
CA ALA A 132 6.52 0.35 -9.61
C ALA A 132 8.00 0.77 -9.65
N ASP A 133 8.40 1.35 -10.77
CA ASP A 133 9.75 1.88 -11.03
C ASP A 133 9.85 3.39 -10.73
N THR A 134 11.00 3.98 -11.05
CA THR A 134 11.24 5.42 -10.84
C THR A 134 10.29 6.30 -11.66
N GLU A 135 9.91 5.89 -12.88
CA GLU A 135 8.95 6.65 -13.70
C GLU A 135 7.57 6.65 -13.04
N PHE A 136 7.13 5.48 -12.58
CA PHE A 136 5.90 5.31 -11.85
C PHE A 136 5.89 6.11 -10.53
N PHE A 137 7.01 6.10 -9.79
CA PHE A 137 7.17 6.92 -8.58
C PHE A 137 7.03 8.41 -8.89
N ASN A 138 7.71 8.90 -9.92
CA ASN A 138 7.67 10.31 -10.33
C ASN A 138 6.27 10.73 -10.78
N MET A 139 5.55 9.84 -11.46
CA MET A 139 4.14 10.04 -11.83
C MET A 139 3.26 10.14 -10.58
N LEU A 140 3.40 9.18 -9.65
CA LEU A 140 2.62 9.10 -8.41
C LEU A 140 2.81 10.35 -7.56
N THR A 141 4.06 10.79 -7.44
CA THR A 141 4.50 11.93 -6.63
C THR A 141 4.54 13.25 -7.41
N ALA A 142 3.97 13.31 -8.61
CA ALA A 142 3.91 14.57 -9.35
C ALA A 142 3.13 15.67 -8.59
N LYS A 143 3.47 16.94 -8.82
CA LYS A 143 2.91 18.09 -8.07
C LYS A 143 1.38 18.23 -8.19
N TRP A 144 0.79 17.73 -9.27
CA TRP A 144 -0.66 17.77 -9.50
C TRP A 144 -1.44 16.68 -8.75
N ASN A 145 -0.74 15.71 -8.15
CA ASN A 145 -1.32 14.67 -7.31
C ASN A 145 -1.24 15.11 -5.84
N ASP A 146 -2.39 15.54 -5.30
CA ASP A 146 -2.52 15.76 -3.86
C ASP A 146 -2.85 14.44 -3.17
N LEU A 147 -1.86 13.88 -2.47
CA LEU A 147 -1.97 12.60 -1.78
C LEU A 147 -2.26 12.76 -0.27
N ARG A 148 -2.39 14.00 0.23
CA ARG A 148 -2.49 14.27 1.67
C ARG A 148 -3.69 13.60 2.33
N CYS A 149 -4.77 13.39 1.59
CA CYS A 149 -5.97 12.73 2.10
C CYS A 149 -5.94 11.21 1.91
N ILE A 150 -4.89 10.60 1.36
CA ILE A 150 -4.79 9.14 1.26
C ILE A 150 -4.47 8.55 2.63
N HIS A 151 -5.31 7.62 3.09
CA HIS A 151 -5.19 6.94 4.38
C HIS A 151 -4.72 5.49 4.21
N SER A 152 -4.97 4.87 3.05
CA SER A 152 -4.59 3.49 2.76
C SER A 152 -3.79 3.40 1.46
N LEU A 153 -2.58 2.84 1.56
CA LEU A 153 -1.70 2.51 0.44
C LEU A 153 -1.58 0.99 0.32
N SER A 154 -1.97 0.46 -0.83
CA SER A 154 -1.99 -0.98 -1.09
C SER A 154 -1.27 -1.31 -2.39
N PHE A 155 -0.28 -2.19 -2.31
CA PHE A 155 0.38 -2.79 -3.46
C PHE A 155 0.18 -4.29 -3.37
N THR A 156 -0.33 -4.89 -4.45
CA THR A 156 -0.62 -6.31 -4.53
C THR A 156 -0.02 -6.89 -5.79
N LEU A 157 0.71 -8.01 -5.71
CA LEU A 157 1.36 -8.65 -6.86
C LEU A 157 2.26 -7.70 -7.68
N CYS A 158 2.74 -6.62 -7.07
CA CYS A 158 3.55 -5.60 -7.74
C CYS A 158 5.03 -5.97 -7.73
N ARG A 159 5.77 -5.47 -8.73
CA ARG A 159 7.24 -5.45 -8.70
C ARG A 159 7.68 -4.07 -8.21
N LEU A 160 8.13 -3.98 -6.96
CA LEU A 160 8.53 -2.73 -6.32
C LEU A 160 10.02 -2.52 -6.52
N MET A 161 10.35 -1.56 -7.39
CA MET A 161 11.73 -1.14 -7.65
C MET A 161 12.06 0.18 -6.94
N PHE A 162 11.20 0.63 -6.04
CA PHE A 162 11.43 1.83 -5.24
C PHE A 162 12.66 1.69 -4.35
N THR A 163 13.31 2.80 -4.04
CA THR A 163 14.27 2.87 -2.93
C THR A 163 13.56 3.15 -1.61
N GLU A 164 14.27 2.96 -0.50
CA GLU A 164 13.77 3.33 0.83
C GLU A 164 13.39 4.83 0.88
N GLU A 165 14.21 5.72 0.31
CA GLU A 165 13.93 7.16 0.30
C GLU A 165 12.68 7.50 -0.51
N GLN A 166 12.45 6.78 -1.61
CA GLN A 166 11.25 6.95 -2.42
C GLN A 166 10.01 6.51 -1.64
N LEU A 167 10.02 5.35 -0.97
CA LEU A 167 8.89 4.93 -0.16
C LEU A 167 8.64 5.89 1.02
N LEU A 168 9.70 6.33 1.69
CA LEU A 168 9.62 7.35 2.75
C LEU A 168 8.97 8.65 2.23
N SER A 169 9.41 9.13 1.06
CA SER A 169 8.86 10.32 0.42
C SER A 169 7.39 10.15 0.04
N LEU A 170 6.99 8.96 -0.45
CA LEU A 170 5.60 8.66 -0.76
C LEU A 170 4.73 8.72 0.50
N VAL A 171 5.15 8.01 1.55
CA VAL A 171 4.42 7.90 2.80
C VAL A 171 4.24 9.25 3.48
N THR A 172 5.30 10.06 3.57
CA THR A 172 5.28 11.40 4.19
C THR A 172 4.37 12.40 3.47
N ARG A 173 4.04 12.15 2.20
CA ARG A 173 3.09 12.97 1.42
C ARG A 173 1.63 12.57 1.60
N THR A 174 1.39 11.49 2.33
CA THR A 174 0.06 10.95 2.61
C THR A 174 -0.29 11.09 4.07
N SER A 175 -1.57 10.92 4.41
CA SER A 175 -2.01 10.71 5.79
C SER A 175 -2.22 9.21 6.05
N CYS A 176 -1.30 8.39 5.53
CA CYS A 176 -1.40 6.94 5.59
C CYS A 176 -1.50 6.47 7.03
N ASN A 177 -2.40 5.53 7.28
CA ASN A 177 -2.49 4.77 8.52
C ASN A 177 -2.60 3.26 8.24
N SER A 178 -2.69 2.85 6.97
CA SER A 178 -2.75 1.46 6.53
C SER A 178 -1.83 1.25 5.34
N LEU A 179 -0.73 0.53 5.56
CA LEU A 179 0.21 0.14 4.52
C LEU A 179 0.12 -1.36 4.27
N THR A 180 -0.12 -1.75 3.01
CA THR A 180 -0.25 -3.15 2.60
C THR A 180 0.61 -3.44 1.38
N LEU A 181 1.55 -4.38 1.50
CA LEU A 181 2.43 -4.86 0.44
C LEU A 181 2.28 -6.38 0.33
N ASP A 182 1.30 -6.83 -0.47
CA ASP A 182 0.88 -8.24 -0.54
C ASP A 182 1.37 -8.92 -1.82
N PHE A 183 2.06 -10.04 -1.66
CA PHE A 183 2.66 -10.85 -2.71
C PHE A 183 3.53 -10.07 -3.70
N CYS A 184 4.12 -8.98 -3.22
CA CYS A 184 5.00 -8.13 -4.03
C CYS A 184 6.41 -8.74 -4.15
N HIS A 185 7.11 -8.37 -5.22
CA HIS A 185 8.55 -8.61 -5.37
C HIS A 185 9.30 -7.33 -5.02
N PHE A 186 10.24 -7.39 -4.08
CA PHE A 186 11.05 -6.25 -3.65
C PHE A 186 12.43 -6.35 -4.29
N GLU A 187 12.82 -5.35 -5.08
CA GLU A 187 14.20 -5.26 -5.60
C GLU A 187 15.17 -4.73 -4.54
N ASN A 188 14.67 -3.86 -3.65
CA ASN A 188 15.44 -3.23 -2.58
C ASN A 188 14.79 -3.49 -1.21
N ASP A 189 15.57 -3.36 -0.14
CA ASP A 189 15.02 -3.29 1.22
C ASP A 189 14.38 -1.91 1.44
N ILE A 190 13.07 -1.82 1.21
CA ILE A 190 12.32 -0.56 1.24
C ILE A 190 11.66 -0.28 2.60
N ILE A 191 11.65 -1.24 3.52
CA ILE A 191 10.99 -1.10 4.83
C ILE A 191 12.04 -0.96 5.92
N SER A 192 12.04 0.20 6.58
CA SER A 192 12.94 0.53 7.66
C SER A 192 12.21 1.15 8.85
N ASP A 193 12.90 1.25 9.98
CA ASP A 193 12.44 2.00 11.15
C ASP A 193 12.04 3.44 10.79
N LYS A 194 12.75 4.07 9.84
CA LYS A 194 12.46 5.45 9.38
C LYS A 194 11.15 5.53 8.62
N VAL A 195 10.91 4.59 7.69
CA VAL A 195 9.67 4.53 6.91
C VAL A 195 8.48 4.30 7.82
N ILE A 196 8.59 3.38 8.79
CA ILE A 196 7.52 3.11 9.75
C ILE A 196 7.27 4.30 10.69
N ALA A 197 8.33 4.95 11.18
CA ALA A 197 8.20 6.13 12.03
C ALA A 197 7.53 7.33 11.30
N ALA A 198 7.62 7.39 9.97
CA ALA A 198 6.91 8.39 9.17
C ALA A 198 5.38 8.17 9.10
N ILE A 199 4.86 7.08 9.67
CA ILE A 199 3.44 6.75 9.77
C ILE A 199 2.98 6.84 11.25
N PRO A 200 2.80 8.04 11.81
CA PRO A 200 2.61 8.22 13.26
C PRO A 200 1.31 7.60 13.79
N GLN A 201 0.30 7.42 12.93
CA GLN A 201 -0.99 6.83 13.30
C GLN A 201 -1.22 5.47 12.62
N LEU A 202 -0.16 4.68 12.45
CA LEU A 202 -0.23 3.36 11.82
C LEU A 202 -1.21 2.45 12.56
N ARG A 203 -2.28 2.04 11.86
CA ARG A 203 -3.27 1.07 12.33
C ARG A 203 -3.01 -0.32 11.79
N THR A 204 -2.60 -0.40 10.51
CA THR A 204 -2.39 -1.66 9.82
C THR A 204 -1.08 -1.64 9.06
N LEU A 205 -0.19 -2.56 9.42
CA LEU A 205 1.00 -2.87 8.64
C LEU A 205 0.90 -4.31 8.16
N ARG A 206 0.83 -4.49 6.85
CA ARG A 206 0.86 -5.82 6.24
C ARG A 206 1.92 -5.87 5.17
N ILE A 207 2.90 -6.74 5.35
CA ILE A 207 4.00 -6.97 4.44
C ILE A 207 4.10 -8.48 4.23
N GLN A 208 3.82 -8.91 3.01
CA GLN A 208 3.87 -10.30 2.59
C GLN A 208 4.56 -10.37 1.23
N PRO A 209 5.89 -10.36 1.15
CA PRO A 209 6.58 -10.59 -0.11
C PRO A 209 6.28 -11.98 -0.70
N ARG A 210 6.47 -12.09 -2.02
CA ARG A 210 6.32 -13.35 -2.77
C ARG A 210 7.32 -14.42 -2.35
N SER A 211 8.52 -14.01 -1.96
CA SER A 211 9.60 -14.85 -1.46
C SER A 211 10.01 -14.40 -0.05
N ASN A 212 10.84 -15.17 0.64
CA ASN A 212 11.40 -14.72 1.91
C ASN A 212 12.24 -13.45 1.69
N VAL A 213 12.03 -12.43 2.51
CA VAL A 213 12.80 -11.18 2.49
C VAL A 213 13.33 -10.88 3.88
N PHE A 214 14.58 -10.45 3.96
CA PHE A 214 15.16 -9.93 5.19
C PHE A 214 15.06 -8.40 5.21
N LEU A 215 14.19 -7.87 6.06
CA LEU A 215 14.04 -6.44 6.33
C LEU A 215 15.07 -6.03 7.38
N ARG A 216 16.29 -5.71 6.93
CA ARG A 216 17.46 -5.52 7.80
C ARG A 216 17.33 -4.27 8.65
N GLN A 217 16.66 -3.26 8.12
CA GLN A 217 16.52 -1.96 8.77
C GLN A 217 15.30 -1.86 9.68
N LEU A 218 14.55 -2.95 9.87
CA LEU A 218 13.42 -3.00 10.78
C LEU A 218 13.88 -3.64 12.11
N THR A 219 14.01 -2.81 13.15
CA THR A 219 14.64 -3.18 14.43
C THR A 219 13.72 -2.89 15.62
N ASN A 220 14.22 -3.13 16.84
CA ASN A 220 13.54 -2.74 18.08
C ASN A 220 13.25 -1.24 18.22
N VAL A 221 13.85 -0.37 17.39
CA VAL A 221 13.43 1.04 17.32
C VAL A 221 11.95 1.13 16.95
N THR A 222 11.50 0.34 15.97
CA THR A 222 10.09 0.30 15.58
C THR A 222 9.18 -0.15 16.71
N THR A 223 9.53 -1.22 17.44
CA THR A 223 8.68 -1.70 18.54
C THR A 223 8.62 -0.71 19.70
N ARG A 224 9.72 0.01 20.00
CA ARG A 224 9.71 1.10 20.98
C ARG A 224 8.81 2.24 20.57
N ASN A 225 8.79 2.62 19.30
CA ASN A 225 7.89 3.66 18.80
C ASN A 225 6.41 3.23 18.95
N TRP A 226 6.09 1.97 18.63
CA TRP A 226 4.76 1.40 18.80
C TRP A 226 4.31 1.25 20.25
N ALA A 227 5.22 1.26 21.23
CA ALA A 227 4.85 1.15 22.64
C ALA A 227 3.95 2.31 23.12
N SER A 228 4.05 3.50 22.49
CA SER A 228 3.19 4.64 22.81
C SER A 228 1.85 4.64 22.07
N ALA A 229 1.85 4.16 20.82
CA ALA A 229 0.68 4.07 19.95
C ALA A 229 0.73 2.78 19.14
N PRO A 230 0.27 1.65 19.71
CA PRO A 230 0.39 0.34 19.07
C PRO A 230 -0.53 0.21 17.84
N PRO A 231 -0.03 -0.30 16.70
CA PRO A 231 -0.89 -0.67 15.58
C PRO A 231 -1.88 -1.75 15.98
N ALA A 232 -3.08 -1.72 15.41
CA ALA A 232 -4.07 -2.77 15.63
C ALA A 232 -3.67 -4.07 14.92
N ILE A 233 -3.06 -3.96 13.73
CA ILE A 233 -2.68 -5.10 12.90
C ILE A 233 -1.22 -4.98 12.47
N ILE A 234 -0.44 -6.03 12.73
CA ILE A 234 0.92 -6.21 12.20
C ILE A 234 0.94 -7.59 11.54
N ALA A 235 1.40 -7.67 10.30
CA ALA A 235 1.45 -8.92 9.56
C ALA A 235 2.69 -8.95 8.68
N LEU A 236 3.78 -9.54 9.17
CA LEU A 236 5.08 -9.63 8.50
C LEU A 236 5.32 -11.04 7.94
N TYR A 237 4.44 -11.52 7.08
CA TYR A 237 4.53 -12.87 6.53
C TYR A 237 5.71 -13.02 5.58
N ASN A 238 6.45 -14.13 5.67
CA ASN A 238 7.68 -14.35 4.88
C ASN A 238 8.76 -13.27 5.08
N CYS A 239 8.65 -12.43 6.11
CA CYS A 239 9.67 -11.47 6.46
C CYS A 239 10.52 -12.00 7.60
N VAL A 240 11.82 -11.73 7.52
CA VAL A 240 12.76 -11.80 8.63
C VAL A 240 13.10 -10.38 9.01
N THR A 241 13.25 -10.09 10.29
CA THR A 241 13.53 -8.73 10.77
C THR A 241 14.61 -8.76 11.84
N ASN A 242 15.17 -7.60 12.15
CA ASN A 242 16.05 -7.40 13.31
C ASN A 242 15.27 -7.00 14.58
N ILE A 243 13.94 -7.15 14.58
CA ILE A 243 13.15 -7.08 15.80
C ILE A 243 13.46 -8.34 16.62
N THR A 244 13.96 -8.15 17.83
CA THR A 244 14.31 -9.26 18.72
C THR A 244 13.12 -9.71 19.56
N LEU A 245 13.21 -10.92 20.10
CA LEU A 245 12.24 -11.43 21.05
C LEU A 245 12.07 -10.48 22.26
N HIS A 246 13.16 -9.92 22.78
CA HIS A 246 13.11 -8.89 23.82
C HIS A 246 12.29 -7.67 23.40
N GLY A 247 12.48 -7.16 22.18
CA GLY A 247 11.72 -6.02 21.66
C GLY A 247 10.22 -6.31 21.51
N ILE A 248 9.85 -7.55 21.18
CA ILE A 248 8.45 -8.01 21.15
C ILE A 248 7.90 -8.07 22.58
N CYS A 249 8.64 -8.65 23.52
CA CYS A 249 8.24 -8.74 24.93
C CYS A 249 7.97 -7.36 25.55
N ASP A 250 8.84 -6.38 25.31
CA ASP A 250 8.67 -5.03 25.84
C ASP A 250 7.40 -4.37 25.29
N LEU A 251 7.15 -4.53 23.99
CA LEU A 251 5.94 -4.01 23.35
C LEU A 251 4.67 -4.66 23.93
N ILE A 252 4.69 -5.97 24.16
CA ILE A 252 3.58 -6.69 24.79
C ILE A 252 3.33 -6.20 26.23
N LYS A 253 4.40 -5.97 27.01
CA LYS A 253 4.30 -5.46 28.39
C LYS A 253 3.74 -4.03 28.43
N ALA A 254 4.06 -3.21 27.42
CA ALA A 254 3.53 -1.86 27.27
C ALA A 254 2.06 -1.82 26.81
N LEU A 255 1.51 -2.94 26.32
CA LEU A 255 0.16 -2.97 25.76
C LEU A 255 -0.90 -2.80 26.88
N PRO A 256 -1.82 -1.82 26.73
CA PRO A 256 -2.96 -1.65 27.64
C PRO A 256 -3.80 -2.92 27.78
N GLN A 257 -4.41 -3.15 28.95
CA GLN A 257 -5.19 -4.38 29.22
C GLN A 257 -6.41 -4.53 28.31
N ASP A 258 -6.98 -3.42 27.84
CA ASP A 258 -8.16 -3.30 27.00
C ASP A 258 -7.85 -3.24 25.49
N ALA A 259 -6.57 -3.14 25.11
CA ALA A 259 -6.19 -3.08 23.71
C ALA A 259 -6.39 -4.44 23.02
N VAL A 260 -6.97 -4.39 21.81
CA VAL A 260 -7.16 -5.55 20.94
C VAL A 260 -6.23 -5.44 19.75
N VAL A 261 -5.31 -6.40 19.64
CA VAL A 261 -4.29 -6.43 18.59
C VAL A 261 -4.23 -7.78 17.88
N ASP A 262 -3.84 -7.77 16.61
CA ASP A 262 -3.55 -8.93 15.79
C ASP A 262 -2.16 -8.77 15.16
N TRP A 263 -1.15 -9.34 15.81
CA TRP A 263 0.25 -9.16 15.48
C TRP A 263 0.91 -10.47 15.05
N ASP A 264 1.52 -10.46 13.89
CA ASP A 264 2.45 -11.49 13.43
C ASP A 264 3.76 -10.83 13.00
N PHE A 265 4.81 -11.03 13.80
CA PHE A 265 6.14 -10.47 13.54
C PHE A 265 6.94 -11.28 12.51
N GLY A 266 6.36 -12.32 11.91
CA GLY A 266 7.01 -13.08 10.87
C GLY A 266 8.05 -14.04 11.42
N ARG A 267 9.30 -13.91 10.95
CA ARG A 267 10.44 -14.70 11.40
C ARG A 267 11.37 -13.84 12.24
N VAL A 268 11.66 -14.33 13.43
CA VAL A 268 12.50 -13.67 14.43
C VAL A 268 13.77 -14.49 14.59
N LEU A 269 14.92 -13.83 14.41
CA LEU A 269 16.23 -14.46 14.60
C LEU A 269 16.41 -14.87 16.06
N PRO A 270 17.04 -16.02 16.32
CA PRO A 270 17.30 -16.45 17.68
C PRO A 270 18.36 -15.53 18.29
N SER A 271 18.12 -15.08 19.52
CA SER A 271 19.13 -14.42 20.35
C SER A 271 19.70 -15.39 21.37
N GLU A 272 20.90 -15.15 21.90
CA GLU A 272 21.37 -15.93 23.05
C GLU A 272 20.32 -15.98 24.18
N GLY A 273 20.08 -17.17 24.72
CA GLY A 273 19.08 -17.38 25.77
C GLY A 273 17.62 -17.34 25.32
N VAL A 274 17.29 -17.59 24.03
CA VAL A 274 15.89 -17.66 23.53
C VAL A 274 14.99 -18.46 24.45
N ASP A 275 15.40 -19.66 24.87
CA ASP A 275 14.55 -20.50 25.72
C ASP A 275 14.21 -19.80 27.04
N GLY A 276 15.20 -19.23 27.72
CA GLY A 276 14.99 -18.43 28.93
C GLY A 276 14.08 -17.23 28.72
N GLN A 277 14.18 -16.55 27.58
CA GLN A 277 13.29 -15.44 27.22
C GLN A 277 11.86 -15.92 26.97
N VAL A 278 11.66 -17.02 26.23
CA VAL A 278 10.34 -17.63 26.03
C VAL A 278 9.73 -18.10 27.35
N PHE A 279 10.54 -18.69 28.25
CA PHE A 279 10.12 -19.01 29.62
C PHE A 279 9.69 -17.77 30.39
N SER A 280 10.44 -16.66 30.30
CA SER A 280 10.07 -15.41 30.95
C SER A 280 8.74 -14.83 30.43
N MET A 281 8.40 -15.06 29.16
CA MET A 281 7.11 -14.66 28.59
C MET A 281 5.95 -15.46 29.18
N MET A 282 6.15 -16.75 29.45
CA MET A 282 5.14 -17.60 30.08
C MET A 282 4.77 -17.13 31.49
N SER A 283 5.65 -16.37 32.15
CA SER A 283 5.39 -15.76 33.46
C SER A 283 4.53 -14.49 33.39
N ILE A 284 4.19 -13.97 32.20
CA ILE A 284 3.33 -12.80 32.07
C ILE A 284 1.87 -13.21 32.33
N SER A 285 1.27 -12.64 33.37
CA SER A 285 -0.09 -12.97 33.79
C SER A 285 -1.15 -12.70 32.69
N GLY A 286 -2.11 -13.62 32.57
CA GLY A 286 -3.24 -13.50 31.64
C GLY A 286 -2.92 -13.85 30.19
N MET A 287 -1.76 -14.48 29.92
CA MET A 287 -1.38 -14.96 28.60
C MET A 287 -1.53 -16.47 28.48
N THR A 288 -2.03 -16.93 27.34
CA THR A 288 -1.95 -18.33 26.91
C THR A 288 -0.92 -18.41 25.81
N ILE A 289 0.12 -19.22 26.00
CA ILE A 289 1.18 -19.42 25.01
C ILE A 289 1.06 -20.83 24.45
N LEU A 290 0.96 -20.93 23.13
CA LEU A 290 1.05 -22.17 22.37
C LEU A 290 2.37 -22.15 21.58
N ILE A 291 3.14 -23.22 21.74
CA ILE A 291 4.39 -23.42 21.00
C ILE A 291 4.18 -24.64 20.12
N SER A 292 4.42 -24.49 18.82
CA SER A 292 4.41 -25.58 17.86
C SER A 292 5.73 -25.58 17.10
N ASP A 293 6.46 -26.68 17.21
CA ASP A 293 7.72 -26.89 16.49
C ASP A 293 7.46 -27.50 15.11
N ASP A 294 8.16 -27.00 14.10
CA ASP A 294 8.37 -27.67 12.82
C ASP A 294 9.88 -27.90 12.58
N PHE A 295 10.23 -28.61 11.51
CA PHE A 295 11.64 -28.96 11.22
C PHE A 295 12.56 -27.73 11.01
N ARG A 296 12.01 -26.55 10.69
CA ARG A 296 12.76 -25.35 10.27
C ARG A 296 12.59 -24.17 11.23
N SER A 297 11.56 -24.17 12.06
CA SER A 297 11.20 -23.07 12.94
C SER A 297 10.30 -23.52 14.10
N ARG A 298 10.28 -22.71 15.16
CA ARG A 298 9.37 -22.84 16.29
C ARG A 298 8.36 -21.70 16.22
N ARG A 299 7.10 -22.01 15.90
CA ARG A 299 6.01 -21.03 15.91
C ARG A 299 5.56 -20.81 17.36
N VAL A 300 5.58 -19.56 17.79
CA VAL A 300 5.06 -19.12 19.09
C VAL A 300 3.79 -18.33 18.83
N GLN A 301 2.70 -18.70 19.50
CA GLN A 301 1.42 -18.01 19.46
C GLN A 301 1.02 -17.64 20.88
N ILE A 302 0.63 -16.38 21.08
CA ILE A 302 0.29 -15.81 22.37
C ILE A 302 -1.11 -15.21 22.26
N ALA A 303 -1.95 -15.55 23.21
CA ALA A 303 -3.28 -15.01 23.35
C ALA A 303 -3.41 -14.25 24.68
N ARG A 304 -3.96 -13.04 24.63
CA ARG A 304 -4.31 -12.24 25.82
C ARG A 304 -5.71 -11.66 25.60
N GLY A 305 -6.73 -12.28 26.19
CA GLY A 305 -8.12 -11.93 25.90
C GLY A 305 -8.46 -12.10 24.41
N ARG A 306 -8.81 -10.99 23.73
CA ARG A 306 -9.09 -10.97 22.28
C ARG A 306 -7.84 -10.76 21.42
N SER A 307 -6.72 -10.38 22.03
CA SER A 307 -5.48 -10.10 21.32
C SER A 307 -4.77 -11.37 20.90
N ARG A 308 -4.20 -11.36 19.70
CA ARG A 308 -3.42 -12.44 19.10
C ARG A 308 -2.05 -11.90 18.72
N ILE A 309 -1.01 -12.58 19.18
CA ILE A 309 0.37 -12.23 18.88
C ILE A 309 1.09 -13.51 18.45
N ALA A 310 1.89 -13.45 17.39
CA ALA A 310 2.60 -14.61 16.90
C ALA A 310 3.92 -14.24 16.22
N PHE A 311 4.82 -15.21 16.16
CA PHE A 311 6.09 -15.14 15.42
C PHE A 311 6.69 -16.54 15.26
N ASN A 312 7.64 -16.67 14.34
CA ASN A 312 8.40 -17.90 14.11
C ASN A 312 9.85 -17.68 14.54
N LEU A 313 10.31 -18.41 15.54
CA LEU A 313 11.72 -18.49 15.90
C LEU A 313 12.41 -19.40 14.88
N ILE A 314 13.32 -18.84 14.10
CA ILE A 314 14.09 -19.58 13.08
C ILE A 314 15.41 -20.08 13.67
N LYS A 315 15.92 -21.20 13.17
CA LYS A 315 17.30 -21.64 13.47
C LYS A 315 18.28 -20.86 12.57
N GLU A 316 19.42 -20.45 13.12
CA GLU A 316 20.44 -19.60 12.46
C GLU A 316 20.89 -20.14 11.09
N GLU A 317 20.87 -21.47 10.92
CA GLU A 317 21.31 -22.19 9.71
C GLU A 317 20.48 -21.89 8.43
N ALA A 318 19.39 -21.12 8.52
CA ALA A 318 18.47 -20.90 7.41
C ALA A 318 18.83 -19.73 6.45
N PHE A 319 19.93 -18.99 6.68
CA PHE A 319 20.29 -17.78 5.89
C PHE A 319 21.69 -17.79 5.27
N THR A 320 22.47 -18.87 5.45
CA THR A 320 23.78 -19.03 4.79
C THR A 320 23.63 -19.75 3.45
N THR A 321 23.05 -19.08 2.44
CA THR A 321 23.23 -19.38 1.01
C THR A 321 22.97 -18.14 0.18
#